data_AF-A0A953IWJ5-F1
#
_entry.id   AF-A0A953IWJ5-F1
#
_cell.length_a   1.000
_cell.length_b   1.000
_cell.length_c   1.000
_cell.angle_alpha   90.00
_cell.angle_beta   90.00
_cell.angle_gamma   90.00
#
_symmetry.space_group_name_H-M   'P 1'
#
loop_
_entity.id
_entity.type
_entity.pdbx_description
1 polymer ?
#
loop_
_entity_poly.entity_id
_entity_poly.type
_entity_poly.pdbx_seq_one_letter_code
_entity_poly.pdbx_strand_id
1 'polypeptide(L)'
;MSSNYKAKIPAKEAPNEPFKRAVTGCLRAIAKKPELEVNYAAERPGIAGGKVRLPEPARKLNKLEAAIVRGHADSFALKLACHDPSVHRKLIPGGQQARAVFDAVEQARVEAIGARRMTGVAKNLAAMLDDKFHRGKFDDITDRADAPIEEAIAMMVRERLTGQAPPPAAKKLVDLWRPLIEDKAGRGLD
;
A
#
# COMPACT_ATOMS: atom_id res chain seq x y z
N MET A 1 55.41 17.35 -20.75
CA MET A 1 54.48 16.21 -20.67
C MET A 1 53.12 16.73 -20.22
N SER A 2 52.19 16.93 -21.14
CA SER A 2 50.86 17.45 -20.83
C SER A 2 49.98 16.32 -20.31
N SER A 3 49.65 16.35 -19.01
CA SER A 3 48.73 15.42 -18.36
C SER A 3 47.33 15.55 -18.97
N ASN A 4 46.88 14.52 -19.66
CA ASN A 4 45.59 14.48 -20.33
C ASN A 4 44.54 13.91 -19.37
N TYR A 5 44.18 14.67 -18.33
CA TYR A 5 43.13 14.26 -17.39
C TYR A 5 41.76 14.59 -17.98
N LYS A 6 41.18 13.66 -18.76
CA LYS A 6 39.76 13.74 -19.13
C LYS A 6 38.91 13.40 -17.91
N ALA A 7 38.25 14.42 -17.34
CA ALA A 7 37.23 14.20 -16.32
C ALA A 7 36.16 13.24 -16.87
N LYS A 8 35.95 12.12 -16.17
CA LYS A 8 34.88 11.17 -16.48
C LYS A 8 33.55 11.91 -16.24
N ILE A 9 32.88 12.32 -17.32
CA ILE A 9 31.52 12.84 -17.24
C ILE A 9 30.68 11.69 -16.64
N PRO A 10 30.03 11.87 -15.47
CA PRO A 10 29.21 10.82 -14.90
C PRO A 10 28.13 10.45 -15.91
N ALA A 11 27.98 9.15 -16.17
CA ALA A 11 26.96 8.64 -17.07
C ALA A 11 25.60 9.23 -16.66
N LYS A 12 24.88 9.81 -17.62
CA LYS A 12 23.55 10.38 -17.37
C LYS A 12 22.68 9.30 -16.74
N GLU A 13 22.32 9.48 -15.46
CA GLU A 13 21.52 8.51 -14.71
C GLU A 13 20.17 8.27 -15.41
N ALA A 14 19.60 7.09 -15.23
CA ALA A 14 18.31 6.79 -15.84
C ALA A 14 17.24 7.78 -15.31
N PRO A 15 16.28 8.24 -16.14
CA PRO A 15 15.36 9.31 -15.77
C PRO A 15 14.54 9.05 -14.50
N ASN A 16 14.35 7.78 -14.13
CA ASN A 16 13.58 7.37 -12.95
C ASN A 16 14.44 7.21 -11.68
N GLU A 17 15.77 7.28 -11.75
CA GLU A 17 16.66 7.13 -10.58
C GLU A 17 16.46 8.22 -9.51
N PRO A 18 16.30 9.51 -9.85
CA PRO A 18 15.95 10.53 -8.85
C PRO A 18 14.67 10.20 -8.09
N PHE A 19 13.66 9.69 -8.79
CA PHE A 19 12.39 9.31 -8.18
C PHE A 19 12.56 8.12 -7.23
N LYS A 20 13.23 7.05 -7.67
CA LYS A 20 13.55 5.89 -6.82
C LYS A 20 14.30 6.30 -5.55
N ARG A 21 15.31 7.16 -5.68
CA ARG A 21 16.10 7.66 -4.54
C ARG A 21 15.22 8.43 -3.55
N ALA A 22 14.36 9.31 -4.04
CA ALA A 22 13.42 10.06 -3.21
C ALA A 22 12.40 9.15 -2.50
N VAL A 23 11.82 8.18 -3.22
CA VAL A 23 10.87 7.22 -2.64
C VAL A 23 11.54 6.37 -1.56
N THR A 24 12.72 5.82 -1.82
CA THR A 24 13.51 5.04 -0.86
C THR A 24 13.83 5.84 0.40
N GLY A 25 14.31 7.08 0.26
CA GLY A 25 14.64 7.93 1.40
C GLY A 25 13.43 8.23 2.29
N CYS A 26 12.29 8.54 1.66
CA CYS A 26 11.05 8.80 2.39
C CYS A 26 10.49 7.53 3.06
N LEU A 27 10.53 6.37 2.38
CA LEU A 27 10.11 5.09 2.95
C LEU A 27 10.91 4.79 4.24
N ARG A 28 12.24 4.91 4.19
CA ARG A 28 13.14 4.72 5.34
C ARG A 28 12.81 5.67 6.50
N ALA A 29 12.53 6.94 6.18
CA ALA A 29 12.17 7.94 7.16
C ALA A 29 10.84 7.62 7.87
N ILE A 30 9.78 7.31 7.11
CA ILE A 30 8.47 6.93 7.68
C ILE A 30 8.59 5.63 8.50
N ALA A 31 9.30 4.64 7.97
CA ALA A 31 9.52 3.35 8.63
C ALA A 31 10.43 3.44 9.87
N LYS A 32 11.12 4.57 10.07
CA LYS A 32 12.20 4.75 11.07
C LYS A 32 13.29 3.67 10.97
N LYS A 33 13.66 3.30 9.74
CA LYS A 33 14.67 2.26 9.44
C LYS A 33 15.64 2.79 8.36
N PRO A 34 16.74 3.47 8.74
CA PRO A 34 17.67 4.08 7.78
C PRO A 34 18.37 3.04 6.88
N GLU A 35 18.64 1.85 7.43
CA GLU A 35 19.33 0.75 6.73
C GLU A 35 18.39 -0.18 5.97
N LEU A 36 17.10 0.18 5.81
CA LEU A 36 16.15 -0.67 5.12
C LEU A 36 16.55 -0.82 3.64
N GLU A 37 16.73 -2.05 3.18
CA GLU A 37 17.00 -2.34 1.77
C GLU A 37 15.71 -2.20 0.96
N VAL A 38 15.75 -1.38 -0.09
CA VAL A 38 14.62 -1.13 -0.99
C VAL A 38 15.04 -1.44 -2.41
N ASN A 39 14.37 -2.43 -3.01
CA ASN A 39 14.62 -2.88 -4.38
C ASN A 39 13.41 -2.57 -5.25
N TYR A 40 13.65 -2.18 -6.50
CA TYR A 40 12.62 -1.94 -7.50
C TYR A 40 12.63 -3.09 -8.51
N ALA A 41 11.48 -3.70 -8.75
CA ALA A 41 11.36 -4.86 -9.64
C ALA A 41 9.97 -4.94 -10.29
N ALA A 42 9.86 -5.72 -11.37
CA ALA A 42 8.58 -6.01 -12.03
C ALA A 42 7.72 -7.03 -11.26
N GLU A 43 8.32 -7.76 -10.32
CA GLU A 43 7.63 -8.74 -9.48
C GLU A 43 6.63 -8.09 -8.51
N ARG A 44 5.76 -8.92 -7.90
CA ARG A 44 4.77 -8.45 -6.92
C ARG A 44 5.44 -7.66 -5.79
N PRO A 45 4.93 -6.47 -5.45
CA PRO A 45 5.43 -5.69 -4.32
C PRO A 45 5.27 -6.46 -3.00
N GLY A 46 6.19 -6.26 -2.07
CA GLY A 46 6.11 -6.95 -0.78
C GLY A 46 7.27 -6.65 0.16
N ILE A 47 7.15 -7.20 1.37
CA ILE A 47 8.17 -7.14 2.42
C ILE A 47 8.62 -8.57 2.72
N ALA A 48 9.91 -8.86 2.60
CA ALA A 48 10.47 -10.17 2.91
C ALA A 48 11.90 -10.05 3.42
N GLY A 49 12.24 -10.78 4.49
CA GLY A 49 13.61 -10.85 5.00
C GLY A 49 14.23 -9.49 5.37
N GLY A 50 13.43 -8.52 5.84
CA GLY A 50 13.90 -7.17 6.15
C GLY A 50 14.14 -6.28 4.93
N LYS A 51 13.73 -6.73 3.73
CA LYS A 51 13.83 -5.97 2.47
C LYS A 51 12.44 -5.59 1.99
N VAL A 52 12.34 -4.43 1.37
CA VAL A 52 11.11 -3.97 0.70
C VAL A 52 11.31 -4.03 -0.80
N ARG A 53 10.34 -4.60 -1.49
CA ARG A 53 10.27 -4.62 -2.95
C ARG A 53 9.13 -3.72 -3.42
N LEU A 54 9.47 -2.74 -4.24
CA LEU A 54 8.55 -1.80 -4.87
C LEU A 54 8.41 -2.09 -6.37
N PRO A 55 7.29 -1.69 -6.99
CA PRO A 55 7.14 -1.78 -8.44
C PRO A 55 8.19 -0.91 -9.15
N GLU A 56 8.77 -1.43 -10.23
CA GLU A 56 9.68 -0.67 -11.09
C GLU A 56 8.91 0.47 -11.80
N PRO A 57 9.27 1.75 -11.57
CA PRO A 57 8.62 2.87 -12.23
C PRO A 57 9.00 2.93 -13.72
N ALA A 58 8.02 3.24 -14.57
CA ALA A 58 8.26 3.43 -16.01
C ALA A 58 9.30 4.53 -16.27
N ARG A 59 10.07 4.39 -17.36
CA ARG A 59 11.05 5.42 -17.78
C ARG A 59 10.39 6.79 -18.04
N LYS A 60 9.16 6.79 -18.54
CA LYS A 60 8.31 7.98 -18.70
C LYS A 60 7.24 7.96 -17.61
N LEU A 61 7.62 8.41 -16.42
CA LEU A 61 6.75 8.36 -15.25
C LEU A 61 5.66 9.44 -15.34
N ASN A 62 4.40 9.02 -15.32
CA ASN A 62 3.28 9.95 -15.17
C ASN A 62 2.90 10.16 -13.69
N LYS A 63 2.04 11.15 -13.41
CA LYS A 63 1.65 11.49 -12.03
C LYS A 63 0.94 10.35 -11.30
N LEU A 64 0.11 9.59 -12.01
CA LEU A 64 -0.66 8.49 -11.43
C LEU A 64 0.26 7.32 -11.08
N GLU A 65 1.14 6.92 -11.99
CA GLU A 65 2.16 5.88 -11.76
C GLU A 65 3.08 6.24 -10.58
N ALA A 66 3.50 7.50 -10.50
CA ALA A 66 4.28 8.00 -9.37
C ALA A 66 3.51 7.83 -8.05
N ALA A 67 2.23 8.19 -8.02
CA ALA A 67 1.38 8.05 -6.85
C ALA A 67 1.17 6.58 -6.45
N ILE A 68 1.02 5.66 -7.41
CA ILE A 68 0.88 4.21 -7.15
C ILE A 68 2.16 3.64 -6.52
N VAL A 69 3.34 3.91 -7.11
CA VAL A 69 4.62 3.46 -6.55
C VAL A 69 4.85 4.04 -5.15
N ARG A 70 4.52 5.32 -4.96
CA ARG A 70 4.53 5.96 -3.66
C ARG A 70 3.55 5.34 -2.67
N GLY A 71 2.36 4.94 -3.12
CA GLY A 71 1.35 4.30 -2.27
C GLY A 71 1.83 2.96 -1.73
N HIS A 72 2.48 2.14 -2.56
CA HIS A 72 3.13 0.92 -2.09
C HIS A 72 4.22 1.20 -1.06
N ALA A 73 5.08 2.19 -1.31
CA ALA A 73 6.13 2.60 -0.38
C ALA A 73 5.56 3.09 0.95
N ASP A 74 4.53 3.94 0.92
CA ASP A 74 3.88 4.50 2.10
C ASP A 74 3.17 3.39 2.90
N SER A 75 2.45 2.49 2.24
CA SER A 75 1.79 1.32 2.85
C SER A 75 2.78 0.43 3.60
N PHE A 76 3.91 0.08 2.97
CA PHE A 76 4.95 -0.73 3.61
C PHE A 76 5.66 0.01 4.75
N ALA A 77 5.93 1.30 4.59
CA ALA A 77 6.56 2.09 5.65
C ALA A 77 5.66 2.19 6.89
N LEU A 78 4.36 2.43 6.70
CA LEU A 78 3.38 2.49 7.78
C LEU A 78 3.22 1.13 8.47
N LYS A 79 3.20 0.03 7.71
CA LYS A 79 3.23 -1.31 8.29
C LYS A 79 4.46 -1.50 9.17
N LEU A 80 5.65 -1.20 8.66
CA LEU A 80 6.90 -1.33 9.44
C LEU A 80 6.94 -0.44 10.69
N ALA A 81 6.30 0.74 10.66
CA ALA A 81 6.31 1.70 11.75
C ALA A 81 5.20 1.49 12.80
N CYS A 82 4.05 0.95 12.40
CA CYS A 82 2.83 0.96 13.21
C CYS A 82 2.25 -0.44 13.51
N HIS A 83 2.83 -1.49 12.93
CA HIS A 83 2.46 -2.88 13.19
C HIS A 83 3.42 -3.52 14.20
N ASP A 84 2.86 -4.25 15.17
CA ASP A 84 3.65 -5.12 16.07
C ASP A 84 3.40 -6.60 15.70
N PRO A 85 4.38 -7.30 15.09
CA PRO A 85 4.23 -8.69 14.70
C PRO A 85 3.99 -9.65 15.88
N SER A 86 4.45 -9.30 17.07
CA SER A 86 4.32 -10.14 18.27
C SER A 86 2.89 -10.07 18.81
N VAL A 87 2.31 -8.88 18.87
CA VAL A 87 0.92 -8.68 19.26
C VAL A 87 -0.03 -9.28 18.23
N HIS A 88 0.23 -9.02 16.94
CA HIS A 88 -0.58 -9.57 15.86
C HIS A 88 -0.67 -11.09 15.92
N ARG A 89 0.46 -11.77 16.10
CA ARG A 89 0.51 -13.23 16.20
C ARG A 89 -0.25 -13.79 17.40
N LYS A 90 -0.30 -13.05 18.51
CA LYS A 90 -1.04 -13.47 19.72
C LYS A 90 -2.55 -13.34 19.54
N LEU A 91 -3.00 -12.35 18.77
CA LEU A 91 -4.43 -12.03 18.58
C LEU A 91 -5.04 -12.67 17.34
N ILE A 92 -4.22 -13.20 16.43
CA ILE A 92 -4.70 -13.73 15.16
C ILE A 92 -5.73 -14.85 15.39
N PRO A 93 -6.92 -14.78 14.77
CA PRO A 93 -7.96 -15.78 14.99
C PRO A 93 -7.63 -17.13 14.34
N GLY A 94 -8.37 -18.16 14.76
CA GLY A 94 -8.39 -19.45 14.09
C GLY A 94 -9.15 -19.40 12.75
N GLY A 95 -8.78 -20.28 11.81
CA GLY A 95 -9.43 -20.38 10.50
C GLY A 95 -8.83 -19.45 9.45
N GLN A 96 -8.69 -19.95 8.21
CA GLN A 96 -8.01 -19.23 7.14
C GLN A 96 -8.69 -17.90 6.77
N GLN A 97 -10.02 -17.91 6.65
CA GLN A 97 -10.78 -16.71 6.28
C GLN A 97 -10.73 -15.63 7.37
N ALA A 98 -10.88 -16.02 8.65
CA ALA A 98 -10.80 -15.07 9.76
C ALA A 98 -9.40 -14.43 9.85
N ARG A 99 -8.34 -15.20 9.57
CA ARG A 99 -6.97 -14.67 9.46
C ARG A 99 -6.84 -13.65 8.34
N ALA A 100 -7.38 -13.95 7.16
CA ALA A 100 -7.35 -13.02 6.03
C ALA A 100 -8.06 -11.70 6.35
N VAL A 101 -9.23 -11.75 6.99
CA VAL A 101 -9.95 -10.55 7.47
C VAL A 101 -9.11 -9.79 8.49
N PHE A 102 -8.54 -10.48 9.48
CA PHE A 102 -7.73 -9.85 10.53
C PHE A 102 -6.49 -9.15 9.97
N ASP A 103 -5.80 -9.80 9.02
CA ASP A 103 -4.64 -9.23 8.32
C ASP A 103 -5.03 -7.99 7.49
N ALA A 104 -6.17 -8.04 6.80
CA ALA A 104 -6.65 -6.94 5.97
C ALA A 104 -7.10 -5.73 6.81
N VAL A 105 -7.77 -5.97 7.94
CA VAL A 105 -8.16 -4.94 8.91
C VAL A 105 -6.93 -4.29 9.55
N GLU A 106 -5.94 -5.09 9.94
CA GLU A 106 -4.69 -4.55 10.48
C GLU A 106 -3.96 -3.68 9.46
N GLN A 107 -3.94 -4.09 8.19
CA GLN A 107 -3.38 -3.28 7.11
C GLN A 107 -4.13 -1.95 6.95
N ALA A 108 -5.47 -1.96 6.97
CA ALA A 108 -6.27 -0.74 6.91
C ALA A 108 -6.01 0.17 8.12
N ARG A 109 -5.84 -0.41 9.32
CA ARG A 109 -5.54 0.33 10.55
C ARG A 109 -4.22 1.08 10.47
N VAL A 110 -3.12 0.41 10.08
CA VAL A 110 -1.81 1.06 9.99
C VAL A 110 -1.78 2.13 8.89
N GLU A 111 -2.46 1.90 7.77
CA GLU A 111 -2.59 2.87 6.70
C GLU A 111 -3.40 4.10 7.13
N ALA A 112 -4.49 3.90 7.87
CA ALA A 112 -5.32 4.99 8.39
C ALA A 112 -4.54 5.92 9.34
N ILE A 113 -3.64 5.38 10.17
CA ILE A 113 -2.77 6.20 11.04
C ILE A 113 -1.95 7.20 10.21
N GLY A 114 -1.35 6.73 9.11
CA GLY A 114 -0.57 7.57 8.22
C GLY A 114 -1.43 8.56 7.43
N ALA A 115 -2.54 8.08 6.85
CA ALA A 115 -3.44 8.87 6.03
C ALA A 115 -4.05 10.06 6.81
N ARG A 116 -4.41 9.87 8.08
CA ARG A 116 -4.93 10.94 8.95
C ARG A 116 -3.91 12.03 9.27
N ARG A 117 -2.62 11.68 9.28
CA ARG A 117 -1.52 12.60 9.66
C ARG A 117 -0.90 13.28 8.44
N MET A 118 -0.95 12.65 7.27
CA MET A 118 -0.23 13.08 6.08
C MET A 118 -1.15 12.99 4.85
N THR A 119 -1.67 14.12 4.40
CA THR A 119 -2.62 14.18 3.26
C THR A 119 -2.01 13.67 1.95
N GLY A 120 -0.69 13.88 1.74
CA GLY A 120 0.04 13.32 0.60
C GLY A 120 0.06 11.79 0.61
N VAL A 121 0.30 11.19 1.78
CA VAL A 121 0.27 9.73 1.96
C VAL A 121 -1.15 9.20 1.71
N ALA A 122 -2.17 9.90 2.21
CA ALA A 122 -3.56 9.51 1.97
C ALA A 122 -3.89 9.45 0.46
N LYS A 123 -3.43 10.42 -0.33
CA LYS A 123 -3.61 10.44 -1.80
C LYS A 123 -2.86 9.31 -2.49
N ASN A 124 -1.63 9.02 -2.06
CA ASN A 124 -0.84 7.92 -2.63
C ASN A 124 -1.48 6.55 -2.33
N LEU A 125 -1.92 6.33 -1.09
CA LEU A 125 -2.63 5.12 -0.69
C LEU A 125 -3.94 4.95 -1.48
N ALA A 126 -4.71 6.04 -1.68
CA ALA A 126 -5.91 6.00 -2.49
C ALA A 126 -5.61 5.59 -3.96
N ALA A 127 -4.57 6.15 -4.57
CA ALA A 127 -4.17 5.79 -5.94
C ALA A 127 -3.70 4.32 -6.05
N MET A 128 -2.93 3.84 -5.08
CA MET A 128 -2.50 2.43 -5.02
C MET A 128 -3.69 1.48 -4.84
N LEU A 129 -4.62 1.80 -3.94
CA LEU A 129 -5.82 0.98 -3.74
C LEU A 129 -6.69 0.97 -5.01
N ASP A 130 -6.91 2.12 -5.63
CA ASP A 130 -7.67 2.19 -6.88
C ASP A 130 -7.06 1.32 -7.99
N ASP A 131 -5.74 1.37 -8.19
CA ASP A 131 -5.03 0.48 -9.13
C ASP A 131 -5.14 -1.00 -8.74
N LYS A 132 -5.01 -1.33 -7.45
CA LYS A 132 -5.19 -2.70 -6.94
C LYS A 132 -6.59 -3.24 -7.28
N PHE A 133 -7.63 -2.47 -7.01
CA PHE A 133 -9.01 -2.91 -7.21
C PHE A 133 -9.38 -3.02 -8.70
N HIS A 134 -8.91 -2.09 -9.53
CA HIS A 134 -9.06 -2.17 -10.98
C HIS A 134 -8.38 -3.43 -11.55
N ARG A 135 -7.15 -3.75 -11.12
CA ARG A 135 -6.43 -4.97 -11.57
C ARG A 135 -7.11 -6.26 -11.13
N GLY A 136 -7.78 -6.24 -9.99
CA GLY A 136 -8.61 -7.35 -9.50
C GLY A 136 -9.91 -7.54 -10.28
N LYS A 137 -10.27 -6.62 -11.19
CA LYS A 137 -11.55 -6.60 -11.91
C LYS A 137 -12.77 -6.63 -10.98
N PHE A 138 -12.62 -6.05 -9.79
CA PHE A 138 -13.71 -6.00 -8.81
C PHE A 138 -14.86 -5.09 -9.24
N ASP A 139 -14.64 -4.29 -10.28
CA ASP A 139 -15.64 -3.48 -10.97
C ASP A 139 -16.72 -4.29 -11.70
N ASP A 140 -16.45 -5.55 -12.03
CA ASP A 140 -17.39 -6.40 -12.78
C ASP A 140 -18.08 -7.44 -11.89
N ILE A 141 -17.83 -7.43 -10.58
CA ILE A 141 -18.42 -8.37 -9.64
C ILE A 141 -19.92 -8.10 -9.48
N THR A 142 -20.69 -9.18 -9.58
CA THR A 142 -22.13 -9.22 -9.31
C THR A 142 -22.52 -10.19 -8.19
N ASP A 143 -21.67 -11.18 -7.87
CA ASP A 143 -21.91 -12.19 -6.83
C ASP A 143 -20.90 -12.06 -5.68
N ARG A 144 -21.37 -12.29 -4.44
CA ARG A 144 -20.52 -12.35 -3.25
C ARG A 144 -19.54 -13.52 -3.28
N ALA A 145 -19.84 -14.60 -3.99
CA ALA A 145 -18.93 -15.75 -4.13
C ALA A 145 -17.59 -15.35 -4.78
N ASP A 146 -17.61 -14.34 -5.65
CA ASP A 146 -16.43 -13.82 -6.35
C ASP A 146 -15.85 -12.56 -5.66
N ALA A 147 -16.42 -12.14 -4.53
CA ALA A 147 -16.08 -10.91 -3.82
C ALA A 147 -15.37 -11.19 -2.49
N PRO A 148 -14.04 -11.03 -2.40
CA PRO A 148 -13.30 -11.27 -1.15
C PRO A 148 -13.81 -10.39 -0.01
N ILE A 149 -14.35 -11.01 1.04
CA ILE A 149 -14.95 -10.30 2.19
C ILE A 149 -13.90 -9.50 2.96
N GLU A 150 -12.66 -9.99 3.04
CA GLU A 150 -11.55 -9.32 3.70
C GLU A 150 -11.22 -7.96 3.07
N GLU A 151 -11.32 -7.84 1.74
CA GLU A 151 -11.12 -6.58 1.04
C GLU A 151 -12.27 -5.60 1.30
N ALA A 152 -13.51 -6.12 1.38
CA ALA A 152 -14.69 -5.30 1.67
C ALA A 152 -14.62 -4.73 3.08
N ILE A 153 -14.32 -5.58 4.07
CA ILE A 153 -14.17 -5.18 5.47
C ILE A 153 -13.02 -4.17 5.60
N ALA A 154 -11.86 -4.42 4.95
CA ALA A 154 -10.74 -3.49 5.01
C ALA A 154 -11.08 -2.09 4.46
N MET A 155 -11.85 -2.02 3.37
CA MET A 155 -12.30 -0.74 2.80
C MET A 155 -13.34 -0.05 3.69
N MET A 156 -14.25 -0.80 4.33
CA MET A 156 -15.19 -0.23 5.31
C MET A 156 -14.45 0.32 6.54
N VAL A 157 -13.50 -0.44 7.10
CA VAL A 157 -12.67 0.02 8.23
C VAL A 157 -11.89 1.27 7.84
N ARG A 158 -11.26 1.29 6.66
CA ARG A 158 -10.56 2.47 6.14
C ARG A 158 -11.49 3.68 6.08
N GLU A 159 -12.70 3.51 5.54
CA GLU A 159 -13.71 4.57 5.44
C GLU A 159 -14.07 5.11 6.83
N ARG A 160 -14.34 4.25 7.81
CA ARG A 160 -14.64 4.64 9.20
C ARG A 160 -13.48 5.39 9.86
N LEU A 161 -12.26 4.86 9.74
CA LEU A 161 -11.09 5.42 10.42
C LEU A 161 -10.60 6.73 9.82
N THR A 162 -10.84 6.97 8.52
CA THR A 162 -10.27 8.11 7.78
C THR A 162 -11.30 9.11 7.26
N GLY A 163 -12.59 8.74 7.20
CA GLY A 163 -13.65 9.49 6.55
C GLY A 163 -13.57 9.50 5.02
N GLN A 164 -12.64 8.74 4.42
CA GLN A 164 -12.49 8.68 2.96
C GLN A 164 -13.30 7.52 2.40
N ALA A 165 -14.18 7.82 1.46
CA ALA A 165 -14.93 6.81 0.73
C ALA A 165 -13.99 5.75 0.11
N PRO A 166 -14.46 4.51 -0.08
CA PRO A 166 -13.76 3.52 -0.89
C PRO A 166 -13.41 4.09 -2.27
N PRO A 167 -12.24 3.74 -2.85
CA PRO A 167 -11.94 4.09 -4.23
C PRO A 167 -13.07 3.66 -5.18
N PRO A 168 -13.29 4.36 -6.31
CA PRO A 168 -14.32 3.99 -7.28
C PRO A 168 -14.31 2.51 -7.63
N ALA A 169 -13.11 1.92 -7.82
CA ALA A 169 -13.00 0.51 -8.19
C ALA A 169 -13.34 -0.51 -7.08
N ALA A 170 -13.37 -0.07 -5.83
CA ALA A 170 -13.75 -0.90 -4.69
C ALA A 170 -15.24 -0.77 -4.35
N LYS A 171 -15.94 0.23 -4.90
CA LYS A 171 -17.28 0.63 -4.45
C LYS A 171 -18.29 -0.51 -4.56
N LYS A 172 -18.34 -1.20 -5.72
CA LYS A 172 -19.27 -2.32 -5.93
C LYS A 172 -19.03 -3.47 -4.96
N LEU A 173 -17.78 -3.84 -4.76
CA LEU A 173 -17.38 -4.87 -3.80
C LEU A 173 -17.81 -4.51 -2.38
N VAL A 174 -17.61 -3.26 -1.96
CA VAL A 174 -18.05 -2.80 -0.64
C VAL A 174 -19.57 -2.79 -0.54
N ASP A 175 -20.28 -2.27 -1.53
CA ASP A 175 -21.74 -2.15 -1.52
C ASP A 175 -22.43 -3.52 -1.48
N LEU A 176 -21.85 -4.56 -2.10
CA LEU A 176 -22.35 -5.94 -2.01
C LEU A 176 -22.32 -6.51 -0.59
N TRP A 177 -21.27 -6.19 0.18
CA TRP A 177 -21.04 -6.74 1.51
C TRP A 177 -21.56 -5.85 2.64
N ARG A 178 -21.62 -4.53 2.43
CA ARG A 178 -21.94 -3.53 3.44
C ARG A 178 -23.21 -3.87 4.25
N PRO A 179 -24.36 -4.23 3.65
CA PRO A 179 -25.56 -4.53 4.45
C PRO A 179 -25.36 -5.68 5.43
N LEU A 180 -24.63 -6.72 5.04
CA LEU A 180 -24.37 -7.87 5.89
C LEU A 180 -23.34 -7.55 6.99
N ILE A 181 -22.29 -6.81 6.64
CA ILE A 181 -21.25 -6.42 7.60
C ILE A 181 -21.83 -5.46 8.64
N GLU A 182 -22.63 -4.48 8.23
CA GLU A 182 -23.26 -3.54 9.17
C GLU A 182 -24.21 -4.26 10.14
N ASP A 183 -25.02 -5.22 9.66
CA ASP A 183 -25.88 -6.06 10.51
C ASP A 183 -25.08 -6.85 11.56
N LYS A 184 -23.99 -7.49 11.13
CA LYS A 184 -23.24 -8.42 12.00
C LYS A 184 -22.20 -7.74 12.89
N ALA A 185 -21.57 -6.68 12.40
CA ALA A 185 -20.33 -6.17 12.96
C ALA A 185 -20.18 -4.64 12.89
N GLY A 186 -21.20 -3.89 12.45
CA GLY A 186 -21.09 -2.43 12.20
C GLY A 186 -20.49 -1.64 13.38
N ARG A 187 -20.96 -1.90 14.61
CA ARG A 187 -20.44 -1.28 15.85
C ARG A 187 -19.01 -1.68 16.20
N GLY A 188 -18.52 -2.79 15.67
CA GLY A 188 -17.15 -3.28 15.90
C GLY A 188 -16.12 -2.71 14.92
N LEU A 189 -16.56 -1.87 13.97
CA LEU A 189 -15.67 -1.23 12.99
C LEU A 189 -15.22 0.19 13.39
N ASP A 190 -15.81 0.75 14.45
CA ASP A 190 -15.57 2.12 14.95
C ASP A 190 -14.46 2.18 16.01
#